data_AF-A0AAV4FCI5-F1
#
_entry.id   AF-A0AAV4FCI5-F1
#
_cell.length_a   1.000
_cell.length_b   1.000
_cell.length_c   1.000
_cell.angle_alpha   90.00
_cell.angle_beta   90.00
_cell.angle_gamma   90.00
#
_symmetry.space_group_name_H-M   'P 1'
#
loop_
_entity.id
_entity.type
_entity.pdbx_description
1 polymer ?
#
loop_
_entity_poly.entity_id
_entity_poly.type
_entity_poly.pdbx_seq_one_letter_code
_entity_poly.pdbx_strand_id
1 'polypeptide(L)'
;MKEAAILLQPMEKLTILSGEAYTTISSVIPLVKGLGKMMEAVQGGRELLKKELLVQIEKRLGRCEEKDWLAYATLFDLRYKKSCFKDPLLLQKHVQALTNEIANRIKVVDHIPDKSNRETC
;
A
#
# COMPACT_ATOMS: atom_id res chain seq x y z
N MET A 1 19.24 25.72 -12.29
CA MET A 1 18.56 24.50 -12.79
C MET A 1 19.08 23.20 -12.15
N LYS A 2 20.38 23.06 -11.85
CA LYS A 2 20.93 21.82 -11.23
C LYS A 2 20.33 21.44 -9.88
N GLU A 3 19.99 22.42 -9.03
CA GLU A 3 19.37 22.19 -7.71
C GLU A 3 17.96 21.60 -7.78
N ALA A 4 17.18 21.96 -8.80
CA ALA A 4 15.85 21.40 -9.01
C ALA A 4 15.92 19.94 -9.49
N ALA A 5 16.95 19.61 -10.28
CA ALA A 5 17.17 18.23 -10.72
C ALA A 5 17.46 17.29 -9.55
N ILE A 6 18.23 17.74 -8.55
CA ILE A 6 18.53 16.96 -7.33
C ILE A 6 17.25 16.63 -6.55
N LEU A 7 16.34 17.60 -6.42
CA LEU A 7 15.05 17.40 -5.73
C LEU A 7 14.11 16.43 -6.46
N LEU A 8 14.25 16.26 -7.78
CA LEU A 8 13.39 15.40 -8.58
C LEU A 8 13.92 13.96 -8.73
N GLN A 9 15.17 13.68 -8.32
CA GLN A 9 15.74 12.33 -8.39
C GLN A 9 14.89 11.25 -7.69
N PRO A 10 14.26 11.49 -6.52
CA PRO A 10 13.37 10.50 -5.92
C PRO A 10 12.16 10.15 -6.79
N MET A 11 11.61 11.14 -7.51
CA MET A 11 10.46 10.93 -8.40
C MET A 11 10.86 10.13 -9.65
N GLU A 12 12.05 10.40 -10.19
CA GLU A 12 12.61 9.62 -11.30
C GLU A 12 12.79 8.15 -10.91
N LYS A 13 13.43 7.89 -9.76
CA LYS A 13 13.60 6.52 -9.24
C LYS A 13 12.27 5.82 -9.02
N LEU A 14 11.29 6.51 -8.45
CA LEU A 14 9.94 5.95 -8.26
C LEU A 14 9.30 5.59 -9.59
N THR A 15 9.45 6.44 -10.60
CA THR A 15 8.90 6.20 -11.94
C THR A 15 9.50 4.94 -12.57
N ILE A 16 10.82 4.77 -12.45
CA ILE A 16 11.51 3.56 -12.92
C ILE A 16 10.96 2.31 -12.22
N LEU A 17 10.86 2.33 -10.88
CA LEU A 17 10.33 1.21 -10.09
C LEU A 17 8.85 0.91 -10.41
N SER A 18 8.06 1.93 -10.74
CA SER A 18 6.66 1.78 -11.15
C SER A 18 6.49 1.27 -12.58
N GLY A 19 7.54 1.36 -13.41
CA GLY A 19 7.55 0.90 -14.80
C GLY A 19 8.18 -0.48 -14.98
N GLU A 20 8.60 -1.15 -13.91
CA GLU A 20 9.14 -2.51 -13.99
C GLU A 20 8.06 -3.52 -14.41
N ALA A 21 8.47 -4.58 -15.10
CA ALA A 21 7.56 -5.58 -15.69
C ALA A 21 6.61 -6.28 -14.69
N TYR A 22 6.88 -6.17 -13.38
CA TYR A 22 6.14 -6.84 -12.31
C TYR A 22 5.75 -5.91 -11.16
N THR A 23 5.35 -4.67 -11.44
CA THR A 23 4.78 -3.82 -10.39
C THR A 23 3.46 -4.42 -9.91
N THR A 24 3.48 -4.93 -8.68
CA THR A 24 2.32 -5.57 -8.03
C THR A 24 1.55 -4.54 -7.22
N ILE A 25 0.23 -4.68 -7.14
CA ILE A 25 -0.62 -3.75 -6.36
C ILE A 25 -0.15 -3.61 -4.90
N SER A 26 0.46 -4.68 -4.35
CA SER A 26 1.03 -4.71 -3.01
C SER A 26 2.20 -3.75 -2.80
N SER A 27 2.90 -3.31 -3.86
CA SER A 27 4.05 -2.41 -3.76
C SER A 27 3.69 -0.93 -3.65
N VAL A 28 2.44 -0.55 -3.96
CA VAL A 28 2.00 0.85 -4.00
C VAL A 28 2.22 1.58 -2.67
N ILE A 29 1.71 1.04 -1.55
CA ILE A 29 1.90 1.63 -0.22
C ILE A 29 3.39 1.71 0.17
N PRO A 30 4.20 0.63 0.03
CA PRO A 30 5.65 0.68 0.25
C PRO A 30 6.37 1.74 -0.58
N LEU A 31 6.00 1.90 -1.86
CA LEU A 31 6.62 2.85 -2.78
C LEU A 31 6.30 4.30 -2.39
N VAL A 32 5.06 4.59 -2.00
CA VAL A 32 4.67 5.92 -1.49
C VAL A 32 5.42 6.26 -0.20
N LYS A 33 5.51 5.31 0.74
CA LYS A 33 6.29 5.48 1.96
C LYS A 33 7.78 5.68 1.67
N GLY A 34 8.33 4.94 0.72
CA GLY A 34 9.69 5.07 0.24
C GLY A 34 9.96 6.46 -0.36
N LEU A 35 9.04 6.97 -1.18
CA LEU A 35 9.14 8.30 -1.77
C LEU A 35 9.22 9.39 -0.69
N GLY A 36 8.36 9.34 0.33
CA GLY A 36 8.40 10.30 1.44
C GLY A 36 9.77 10.34 2.13
N LYS A 37 10.31 9.16 2.47
CA LYS A 37 11.63 9.03 3.08
C LYS A 37 12.76 9.54 2.18
N MET A 38 12.70 9.22 0.88
CA MET A 38 13.70 9.68 -0.08
C MET A 38 13.65 11.21 -0.22
N MET A 39 12.46 11.80 -0.31
CA MET A 39 12.29 13.25 -0.38
C MET A 39 12.79 13.95 0.89
N GLU A 40 12.53 13.40 2.07
CA GLU A 40 13.08 13.92 3.34
C GLU A 40 14.61 13.88 3.36
N ALA A 41 15.20 12.78 2.87
CA ALA A 41 16.65 12.56 2.84
C ALA A 41 17.42 13.37 1.80
N VAL A 42 16.76 13.96 0.79
CA VAL A 42 17.44 14.85 -0.18
C VAL A 42 18.00 16.06 0.56
N GLN A 43 19.32 16.22 0.52
CA GLN A 43 20.03 17.39 1.00
C GLN A 43 20.30 18.36 -0.16
N GLY A 44 20.03 19.64 0.07
CA GLY A 44 20.18 20.69 -0.94
C GLY A 44 18.95 20.86 -1.84
N GLY A 45 18.90 22.01 -2.52
CA GLY A 45 17.73 22.46 -3.26
C GLY A 45 16.99 23.61 -2.56
N ARG A 46 16.02 24.20 -3.25
CA ARG A 46 15.17 25.26 -2.67
C ARG A 46 14.18 24.64 -1.69
N GLU A 47 14.30 24.96 -0.41
CA GLU A 47 13.41 24.46 0.65
C GLU A 47 11.93 24.70 0.38
N LEU A 48 11.58 25.85 -0.22
CA LEU A 48 10.21 26.14 -0.65
C LEU A 48 9.68 25.13 -1.67
N LEU A 49 10.51 24.72 -2.63
CA LEU A 49 10.15 23.72 -3.64
C LEU A 49 10.01 22.34 -3.03
N LYS A 50 10.92 21.95 -2.12
CA LYS A 50 10.84 20.70 -1.37
C LYS A 50 9.54 20.60 -0.56
N LYS A 51 9.20 21.69 0.16
CA LYS A 51 7.95 21.77 0.94
C LYS A 51 6.72 21.65 0.07
N GLU A 52 6.67 22.37 -1.05
CA GLU A 52 5.54 22.29 -1.98
C GLU A 52 5.40 20.90 -2.60
N LEU A 53 6.51 20.27 -2.98
CA LEU A 53 6.51 18.90 -3.50
C LEU A 53 5.98 17.89 -2.48
N LEU A 54 6.41 17.98 -1.21
CA LEU A 54 5.89 17.14 -0.14
C LEU A 54 4.38 17.33 0.07
N VAL A 55 3.88 18.57 0.00
CA VAL A 55 2.44 18.87 0.08
C VAL A 55 1.69 18.21 -1.08
N GLN A 56 2.21 18.31 -2.31
CA GLN A 56 1.57 17.68 -3.47
C GLN A 56 1.62 16.14 -3.41
N ILE A 57 2.70 15.57 -2.89
CA ILE A 57 2.84 14.13 -2.66
C ILE A 57 1.80 13.65 -1.64
N GLU A 58 1.69 14.30 -0.48
CA GLU A 58 0.72 13.92 0.55
C GLU A 58 -0.72 14.11 0.02
N LYS A 59 -1.00 15.19 -0.70
CA LYS A 59 -2.32 15.46 -1.30
C LYS A 59 -2.76 14.36 -2.27
N ARG A 60 -1.84 13.81 -3.06
CA ARG A 60 -2.15 12.85 -4.13
C ARG A 60 -2.01 11.39 -3.69
N LEU A 61 -1.03 11.10 -2.84
CA LEU A 61 -0.62 9.74 -2.46
C LEU A 61 -0.84 9.44 -0.97
N GLY A 62 -1.12 10.44 -0.12
CA GLY A 62 -1.31 10.23 1.33
C GLY A 62 -2.54 9.37 1.66
N ARG A 63 -3.54 9.35 0.78
CA ARG A 63 -4.78 8.57 0.97
C ARG A 63 -4.71 7.14 0.43
N CYS A 64 -3.55 6.69 -0.03
CA CYS A 64 -3.38 5.32 -0.54
C CYS A 64 -3.65 4.27 0.56
N GLU A 65 -3.29 4.57 1.81
CA GLU A 65 -3.52 3.68 2.96
C GLU A 65 -5.00 3.59 3.37
N GLU A 66 -5.86 4.55 2.98
CA GLU A 66 -7.30 4.49 3.28
C GLU A 66 -8.05 3.49 2.39
N LYS A 67 -7.44 3.03 1.29
CA LYS A 67 -8.09 2.14 0.33
C LYS A 67 -7.90 0.69 0.76
N ASP A 68 -8.99 0.05 1.17
CA ASP A 68 -9.00 -1.33 1.67
C ASP A 68 -8.29 -2.31 0.74
N TRP A 69 -8.54 -2.26 -0.57
CA TRP A 69 -7.93 -3.17 -1.55
C TRP A 69 -6.40 -3.00 -1.68
N LEU A 70 -5.88 -1.77 -1.59
CA LEU A 70 -4.43 -1.51 -1.55
C LEU A 70 -3.82 -2.04 -0.25
N ALA A 71 -4.49 -1.72 0.87
CA ALA A 71 -4.04 -2.18 2.19
C ALA A 71 -4.03 -3.71 2.29
N TYR A 72 -5.06 -4.39 1.80
CA TYR A 72 -5.14 -5.85 1.79
C TYR A 72 -4.09 -6.46 0.88
N ALA A 73 -3.90 -5.96 -0.34
CA ALA A 73 -2.85 -6.43 -1.23
C ALA A 73 -1.46 -6.31 -0.59
N THR A 74 -1.15 -5.18 0.07
CA THR A 74 0.11 -5.00 0.79
C THR A 74 0.22 -5.89 2.03
N LEU A 75 -0.86 -6.13 2.77
CA LEU A 75 -0.88 -7.00 3.94
C LEU A 75 -0.68 -8.48 3.60
N PHE A 76 -1.25 -8.93 2.48
CA PHE A 76 -1.08 -10.29 1.99
C PHE A 76 0.32 -10.55 1.44
N ASP A 77 1.04 -9.50 1.03
CA ASP A 77 2.41 -9.63 0.57
C ASP A 77 3.40 -9.78 1.74
N LEU A 78 4.00 -10.97 1.84
CA LEU A 78 4.96 -11.33 2.88
C LEU A 78 6.20 -10.42 2.90
N ARG A 79 6.51 -9.72 1.80
CA ARG A 79 7.66 -8.80 1.71
C ARG A 79 7.45 -7.52 2.52
N TYR A 80 6.19 -7.08 2.65
CA TYR A 80 5.85 -5.76 3.20
C TYR A 80 5.20 -5.85 4.59
N LYS A 81 4.26 -6.79 4.78
CA LYS A 81 3.55 -7.00 6.05
C LYS A 81 3.04 -5.66 6.64
N LYS A 82 3.09 -5.53 7.96
CA LYS A 82 2.61 -4.37 8.72
C LYS A 82 3.59 -3.17 8.72
N SER A 83 4.84 -3.35 8.31
CA SER A 83 5.89 -2.33 8.46
C SER A 83 5.80 -1.19 7.44
N CYS A 84 5.05 -1.38 6.36
CA CYS A 84 4.93 -0.42 5.26
C CYS A 84 3.85 0.64 5.47
N PHE A 85 3.03 0.54 6.51
CA PHE A 85 2.00 1.53 6.82
C PHE A 85 2.59 2.71 7.61
N LYS A 86 2.09 3.92 7.36
CA LYS A 86 2.42 5.16 8.10
C LYS A 86 1.49 5.33 9.29
N ASP A 87 0.21 5.00 9.13
CA ASP A 87 -0.81 5.16 10.18
C ASP A 87 -1.13 3.81 10.86
N PRO A 88 -0.78 3.65 12.16
CA PRO A 88 -1.08 2.42 12.91
C PRO A 88 -2.59 2.22 13.14
N LEU A 89 -3.41 3.27 13.19
CA LEU A 89 -4.86 3.17 13.38
C LEU A 89 -5.53 2.62 12.13
N LEU A 90 -5.15 3.10 10.95
CA LEU A 90 -5.63 2.56 9.67
C LEU A 90 -5.21 1.11 9.50
N LEU A 91 -3.96 0.78 9.84
CA LEU A 91 -3.48 -0.60 9.82
C LEU A 91 -4.34 -1.52 10.73
N GLN A 92 -4.63 -1.09 11.96
CA GLN A 92 -5.45 -1.88 12.88
C GLN A 92 -6.87 -2.08 12.31
N LYS A 93 -7.47 -1.03 11.75
CA LYS A 93 -8.77 -1.10 11.08
C LYS A 93 -8.77 -2.13 9.95
N HIS A 94 -7.75 -2.11 9.09
CA HIS A 94 -7.62 -3.03 7.96
C HIS A 94 -7.44 -4.48 8.41
N VAL A 95 -6.58 -4.71 9.41
CA VAL A 95 -6.38 -6.06 9.97
C VAL A 95 -7.68 -6.58 10.57
N GLN A 96 -8.39 -5.77 11.35
CA GLN A 96 -9.67 -6.17 11.94
C GLN A 96 -10.74 -6.48 10.88
N ALA A 97 -10.85 -5.63 9.87
CA ALA A 97 -11.78 -5.83 8.76
C ALA A 97 -11.48 -7.15 8.03
N LEU A 98 -10.19 -7.42 7.76
CA LEU A 98 -9.75 -8.65 7.10
C LEU A 98 -10.02 -9.89 7.94
N THR A 99 -9.70 -9.84 9.24
CA THR A 99 -9.99 -10.94 10.18
C THR A 99 -11.48 -11.23 10.27
N ASN A 100 -12.33 -10.20 10.30
CA ASN A 100 -13.77 -10.35 10.29
C ASN A 100 -14.27 -10.99 8.98
N GLU A 101 -13.71 -10.58 7.83
CA GLU A 101 -14.09 -11.15 6.54
C GLU A 101 -13.70 -12.63 6.44
N ILE A 102 -12.49 -12.99 6.89
CA ILE A 102 -12.02 -14.37 6.93
C ILE A 102 -12.91 -15.21 7.87
N ALA A 103 -13.18 -14.73 9.08
CA ALA A 103 -14.03 -15.43 10.05
C ALA A 103 -15.46 -15.64 9.53
N ASN A 104 -16.02 -14.66 8.83
CA ASN A 104 -17.35 -14.78 8.22
C ASN A 104 -17.35 -15.83 7.10
N ARG A 105 -16.31 -15.87 6.26
CA ARG A 105 -16.21 -16.87 5.19
C ARG A 105 -16.02 -18.29 5.73
N ILE A 106 -15.28 -18.48 6.82
CA ILE A 106 -15.12 -19.79 7.46
C ILE A 106 -16.46 -20.33 7.97
N LYS A 107 -17.26 -19.50 8.66
CA LYS A 107 -18.60 -19.91 9.16
C LYS A 107 -19.58 -20.31 8.06
N VAL A 108 -19.44 -19.74 6.86
CA VAL A 108 -20.29 -20.10 5.71
C VAL A 108 -19.91 -21.47 5.14
N VAL A 109 -18.63 -21.85 5.19
CA VAL A 109 -18.15 -23.17 4.73
C VAL A 109 -18.68 -24.29 5.63
N ASP A 110 -18.79 -24.04 6.94
CA ASP A 110 -19.36 -25.00 7.90
C ASP A 110 -20.88 -25.21 7.74
N HIS A 111 -21.56 -24.39 6.92
CA HIS A 111 -23.01 -24.47 6.68
C HIS A 111 -23.38 -24.97 5.28
N ILE A 112 -22.45 -25.61 4.55
CA ILE A 112 -22.79 -26.34 3.33
C ILE A 112 -23.54 -27.62 3.76
N PRO A 113 -24.85 -27.76 3.49
CA PRO A 113 -25.54 -29.01 3.77
C PRO A 113 -24.93 -30.10 2.90
N ASP A 114 -24.42 -31.14 3.57
CA ASP A 114 -23.91 -32.35 2.95
C ASP A 114 -24.97 -32.91 1.99
N LYS A 115 -24.77 -32.71 0.68
CA LYS A 115 -25.57 -33.35 -0.37
C LYS A 115 -25.03 -34.75 -0.62
N SER A 116 -24.90 -35.55 0.42
CA SER A 116 -24.65 -36.99 0.36
C SER A 116 -25.89 -37.74 0.86
N ASN A 117 -26.96 -37.68 0.07
CA ASN A 117 -28.04 -38.67 0.15
C ASN A 117 -28.90 -38.64 -1.12
N ARG A 118 -28.30 -39.03 -2.24
CA ARG A 118 -28.93 -39.66 -3.42
C ARG A 118 -27.81 -40.56 -3.94
N GLU A 119 -27.86 -41.86 -3.80
CA GLU A 119 -28.74 -42.77 -4.53
C GLU A 119 -28.98 -44.05 -3.71
N THR A 120 -30.23 -44.32 -3.36
CA THR A 120 -30.72 -45.68 -3.15
C THR A 120 -31.55 -46.04 -4.38
N CYS A 121 -31.00 -46.87 -5.25
CA CYS A 121 -31.67 -47.74 -6.20
C CYS A 121 -30.77 -48.94 -6.46
#